data_AF-A0A948VCK6-F1
#
_entry.id   AF-A0A948VCK6-F1
#
_cell.length_a   1.000
_cell.length_b   1.000
_cell.length_c   1.000
_cell.angle_alpha   90.00
_cell.angle_beta   90.00
_cell.angle_gamma   90.00
#
_symmetry.space_group_name_H-M   'P 1'
#
loop_
_entity.id
_entity.type
_entity.pdbx_description
1 polymer ?
#
loop_
_entity_poly.entity_id
_entity_poly.type
_entity_poly.pdbx_seq_one_letter_code
_entity_poly.pdbx_strand_id
1 'polypeptide(L)'
;AEYHSGYMAYSLKALRVIKFETLTDKFHFDGEMLLCAGKLNLRVAQIPIAAHYGPQFSSLSPLPYFLEIAKTIFKYLRKKYFFQQS
;
A
#
# COMPACT_ATOMS: atom_id res chain seq x y z
N ALA A 1 -16.20 0.87 8.44
CA ALA A 1 -15.84 0.51 7.06
C ALA A 1 -14.46 -0.14 7.13
N GLU A 2 -14.29 -1.44 6.83
CA GLU A 2 -12.92 -1.86 6.47
C GLU A 2 -12.62 -1.20 5.14
N TYR A 3 -11.59 -0.37 5.13
CA TYR A 3 -11.00 0.18 3.92
C TYR A 3 -10.06 -0.82 3.25
N HIS A 4 -10.09 -2.10 3.66
CA HIS A 4 -9.09 -3.10 3.34
C HIS A 4 -9.72 -4.44 3.02
N SER A 5 -10.58 -4.49 2.00
CA SER A 5 -10.99 -5.77 1.41
C SER A 5 -9.85 -6.49 0.70
N GLY A 6 -8.66 -5.85 0.57
CA GLY A 6 -7.50 -6.39 -0.12
C GLY A 6 -7.66 -6.48 -1.64
N TYR A 7 -8.82 -6.14 -2.18
CA TYR A 7 -9.08 -6.20 -3.61
C TYR A 7 -8.61 -4.94 -4.32
N MET A 8 -7.76 -5.13 -5.33
CA MET A 8 -7.29 -4.07 -6.22
C MET A 8 -7.69 -4.40 -7.66
N ALA A 9 -8.18 -3.39 -8.38
CA ALA A 9 -8.51 -3.51 -9.80
C ALA A 9 -7.57 -2.62 -10.61
N TYR A 10 -6.93 -3.20 -11.63
CA TYR A 10 -5.99 -2.50 -12.51
C TYR A 10 -6.51 -2.50 -13.94
N SER A 11 -6.44 -1.34 -14.61
CA SER A 11 -6.76 -1.28 -16.04
C SER A 11 -5.64 -1.92 -16.88
N LEU A 12 -5.98 -2.48 -18.05
CA LEU A 12 -4.98 -2.99 -19.00
C LEU A 12 -3.94 -1.93 -19.38
N LYS A 13 -4.36 -0.66 -19.47
CA LYS A 13 -3.44 0.46 -19.72
C LYS A 13 -2.42 0.61 -18.59
N ALA A 14 -2.86 0.52 -17.33
CA ALA A 14 -1.97 0.60 -16.19
C ALA A 14 -0.97 -0.57 -16.17
N LEU A 15 -1.45 -1.81 -16.39
CA LEU A 15 -0.61 -3.00 -16.43
C LEU A 15 0.41 -3.02 -17.58
N ARG A 16 0.14 -2.32 -18.69
CA ARG A 16 1.11 -2.18 -19.80
C ARG A 16 2.21 -1.16 -19.51
N VAL A 17 1.92 -0.12 -18.73
CA VAL A 17 2.88 0.95 -18.44
C VAL A 17 3.68 0.66 -17.17
N ILE A 18 3.05 0.02 -16.18
CA ILE A 18 3.72 -0.50 -14.99
C ILE A 18 4.28 -1.88 -15.34
N LYS A 19 5.60 -2.03 -15.40
CA LYS A 19 6.27 -3.33 -15.55
C LYS A 19 6.15 -4.14 -14.25
N PHE A 20 4.92 -4.55 -13.91
CA PHE A 20 4.58 -5.15 -12.62
C PHE A 20 5.30 -6.48 -12.37
N GLU A 21 5.73 -7.15 -13.43
CA GLU A 21 6.55 -8.38 -13.39
C GLU A 21 7.93 -8.16 -12.75
N THR A 22 8.37 -6.90 -12.62
CA THR A 22 9.63 -6.52 -11.95
C THR A 22 9.45 -6.15 -10.48
N LEU A 23 8.20 -6.13 -10.00
CA LEU A 23 7.86 -5.82 -8.62
C LEU A 23 7.98 -7.07 -7.75
N THR A 24 7.85 -6.88 -6.44
CA THR A 24 7.95 -7.97 -5.47
C THR A 24 6.75 -8.92 -5.51
N ASP A 25 7.00 -10.24 -5.46
CA ASP A 25 5.94 -11.25 -5.30
C ASP A 25 5.45 -11.40 -3.84
N LYS A 26 5.76 -10.44 -2.96
CA LYS A 26 5.44 -10.49 -1.53
C LYS A 26 4.21 -9.65 -1.21
N PHE A 27 3.78 -9.71 0.05
CA PHE A 27 2.59 -9.00 0.56
C PHE A 27 2.54 -7.48 0.30
N HIS A 28 3.64 -6.84 -0.08
CA HIS A 28 3.73 -5.41 -0.36
C HIS A 28 3.71 -5.06 -1.87
N PHE A 29 3.40 -6.04 -2.74
CA PHE A 29 3.20 -5.84 -4.17
C PHE A 29 2.26 -4.66 -4.48
N ASP A 30 1.10 -4.59 -3.82
CA ASP A 30 0.13 -3.52 -4.06
C ASP A 30 0.66 -2.14 -3.67
N GLY A 31 1.55 -2.08 -2.67
CA GLY A 31 2.25 -0.86 -2.31
C GLY A 31 3.18 -0.38 -3.43
N GLU A 32 3.91 -1.30 -4.06
CA GLU A 32 4.76 -0.98 -5.22
C GLU A 32 3.93 -0.56 -6.43
N MET A 33 2.81 -1.24 -6.70
CA MET A 33 1.85 -0.84 -7.73
C MET A 33 1.33 0.59 -7.52
N LEU A 34 1.00 0.96 -6.29
CA LEU A 34 0.52 2.30 -5.94
C LEU A 34 1.60 3.38 -6.12
N LEU A 35 2.84 3.08 -5.72
CA LEU A 35 3.99 3.96 -5.93
C LEU A 35 4.28 4.19 -7.42
N CYS A 36 4.26 3.13 -8.22
CA CYS A 36 4.38 3.22 -9.67
C CYS A 36 3.26 4.07 -10.29
N ALA A 37 2.01 3.85 -9.86
CA ALA A 37 0.87 4.64 -10.31
C ALA A 37 1.04 6.14 -9.98
N GLY A 38 1.51 6.47 -8.78
CA GLY A 38 1.81 7.85 -8.39
C GLY A 38 2.94 8.47 -9.24
N LYS A 39 4.04 7.74 -9.45
CA LYS A 39 5.18 8.20 -10.27
C LYS A 39 4.79 8.44 -11.74
N LEU A 40 3.86 7.65 -12.26
CA LEU A 40 3.35 7.73 -13.63
C LEU A 40 2.13 8.64 -13.77
N ASN A 41 1.71 9.33 -12.71
CA ASN A 41 0.51 10.17 -12.66
C ASN A 41 -0.76 9.44 -13.15
N LEU A 42 -0.90 8.16 -12.81
CA LEU A 42 -2.09 7.39 -13.13
C LEU A 42 -3.22 7.73 -12.16
N ARG A 43 -4.47 7.63 -12.65
CA ARG A 43 -5.65 7.82 -11.80
C ARG A 43 -5.81 6.63 -10.86
N VAL A 44 -5.98 6.94 -9.57
CA VAL A 44 -6.29 5.96 -8.52
C VAL A 44 -7.55 6.43 -7.80
N ALA A 45 -8.48 5.50 -7.56
CA ALA A 45 -9.73 5.78 -6.86
C ALA A 45 -10.02 4.66 -5.85
N GLN A 46 -10.59 5.03 -4.71
CA GLN A 46 -11.10 4.06 -3.72
C GLN A 46 -12.60 3.89 -3.96
N ILE A 47 -13.04 2.64 -4.17
CA ILE A 47 -14.45 2.31 -4.33
C ILE A 47 -14.93 1.69 -3.01
N PRO A 48 -15.91 2.30 -2.32
CA PRO A 48 -16.45 1.72 -1.11
C PRO A 48 -17.20 0.43 -1.45
N ILE A 49 -16.84 -0.66 -0.79
CA ILE A 49 -17.62 -1.90 -0.81
C ILE A 49 -18.54 -1.85 0.40
N ALA A 50 -19.83 -2.06 0.20
CA ALA A 50 -20.79 -2.15 1.29
C ALA A 50 -20.48 -3.41 2.12
N ALA A 51 -19.68 -3.22 3.17
CA ALA A 51 -19.28 -4.31 4.04
C ALA A 51 -20.42 -4.63 5.01
N HIS A 52 -21.14 -5.72 4.74
CA HIS A 52 -22.03 -6.34 5.72
C HIS A 52 -21.17 -7.06 6.76
N TYR A 53 -20.76 -6.37 7.81
CA TYR A 53 -20.23 -7.03 8.99
C TYR A 53 -21.39 -7.70 9.72
N GLY A 54 -21.39 -9.04 9.74
CA GLY A 54 -22.06 -9.75 10.82
C GLY A 54 -21.44 -9.38 12.17
N PRO A 55 -22.03 -9.78 13.31
CA PRO A 55 -21.59 -9.41 14.67
C PRO A 55 -20.28 -10.09 15.11
N GLN A 56 -19.33 -10.28 14.19
CA GLN A 56 -18.05 -10.94 14.41
C GLN A 56 -17.00 -9.88 14.70
N PHE A 57 -16.54 -9.84 15.95
CA PHE A 57 -15.46 -8.95 16.39
C PHE A 57 -14.11 -9.52 15.95
N SER A 58 -13.34 -8.75 15.18
CA SER A 58 -11.95 -9.09 14.82
C SER A 58 -11.04 -8.84 16.02
N SER A 59 -10.26 -9.85 16.43
CA SER A 59 -9.42 -9.86 17.64
C SER A 59 -7.97 -9.42 17.39
N LEU A 60 -7.72 -8.59 16.36
CA LEU A 60 -6.36 -8.16 16.06
C LEU A 60 -5.93 -7.04 17.02
N SER A 61 -4.94 -7.33 17.86
CA SER A 61 -4.36 -6.37 18.81
C SER A 61 -3.79 -5.13 18.07
N PRO A 62 -4.38 -3.93 18.22
CA PRO A 62 -4.02 -2.75 17.41
C PRO A 62 -2.62 -2.18 17.72
N LEU A 63 -2.14 -2.44 18.93
CA LEU A 63 -0.93 -1.84 19.48
C LEU A 63 0.38 -2.31 18.80
N PRO A 64 0.64 -3.62 18.59
CA PRO A 64 1.84 -4.08 17.89
C PRO A 64 1.90 -3.60 16.43
N TYR A 65 0.76 -3.51 15.75
CA TYR A 65 0.69 -3.02 14.38
C TYR A 65 1.09 -1.55 14.27
N PHE A 66 0.60 -0.71 15.19
CA PHE A 66 0.95 0.71 15.25
C PHE A 66 2.46 0.93 15.44
N LEU A 67 3.10 0.11 16.30
CA LEU A 67 4.54 0.19 16.55
C LEU A 67 5.39 -0.16 15.32
N GLU A 68 4.97 -1.14 14.52
CA GLU A 68 5.68 -1.52 13.29
C GLU A 68 5.58 -0.43 12.19
N ILE A 69 4.41 0.21 12.08
CA ILE A 69 4.24 1.38 11.20
C ILE A 69 5.15 2.53 11.66
N ALA A 70 5.13 2.86 12.95
CA ALA A 70 5.94 3.94 13.51
C ALA A 70 7.44 3.72 13.28
N LYS A 71 7.95 2.49 13.46
CA LYS A 71 9.34 2.12 13.15
C LYS A 71 9.68 2.30 11.67
N THR A 72 8.76 1.93 10.78
CA THR A 72 8.94 2.04 9.33
C THR A 72 9.04 3.50 8.90
N ILE A 73 8.14 4.35 9.40
CA ILE A 73 8.17 5.80 9.17
C ILE A 73 9.47 6.41 9.74
N PHE A 74 9.88 6.02 10.94
CA PHE A 74 11.10 6.52 11.57
C PHE A 74 12.37 6.12 10.78
N LYS A 75 12.42 4.88 10.27
CA LYS A 75 13.53 4.41 9.41
C LYS A 75 13.59 5.17 8.08
N TYR A 76 12.43 5.48 7.50
CA TYR A 76 12.33 6.29 6.29
C TYR A 76 12.81 7.73 6.53
N LEU A 77 12.37 8.36 7.63
CA LEU A 77 12.81 9.70 8.03
C LEU A 77 14.31 9.75 8.34
N ARG A 78 14.87 8.74 9.02
CA ARG A 78 16.32 8.65 9.26
C ARG A 78 17.14 8.47 7.98
N LYS A 79 16.63 7.75 6.98
CA LYS A 79 17.32 7.57 5.68
C LYS A 79 17.22 8.78 4.75
N LYS A 80 16.38 9.77 5.05
CA LYS A 80 16.31 11.05 4.32
C LYS A 80 17.47 12.02 4.66
N TYR A 81 18.28 11.71 5.68
CA TYR A 81 19.44 12.53 6.07
C TYR A 81 20.80 12.04 5.55
N PHE A 82 20.86 10.94 4.80
CA PHE A 82 22.08 10.50 4.09
C PHE A 82 21.84 10.51 2.57
N PHE A 83 21.60 11.70 2.03
CA PHE A 83 22.09 12.01 0.69
C PHE A 83 23.44 12.70 0.87
N GLN A 84 24.49 12.04 0.39
CA GLN A 84 25.79 12.66 0.12
C GLN A 84 25.53 13.95 -0.66
N GLN A 85 25.89 15.11 -0.08
CA GLN A 85 26.30 16.25 -0.90
C GLN A 85 27.73 15.92 -1.37
N SER A 86 27.85 15.75 -2.68
CA SER A 86 29.07 16.04 -3.43
C SER A 86 29.42 17.53 -3.30
#